data_AF-A0A351JPC3-F1
#
_entry.id   AF-A0A351JPC3-F1
#
_cell.length_a   1.000
_cell.length_b   1.000
_cell.length_c   1.000
_cell.angle_alpha   90.00
_cell.angle_beta   90.00
_cell.angle_gamma   90.00
#
_symmetry.space_group_name_H-M   'P 1'
#
loop_
_entity.id
_entity.type
_entity.pdbx_description
1 polymer ?
#
loop_
_entity_poly.entity_id
_entity_poly.type
_entity_poly.pdbx_seq_one_letter_code
_entity_poly.pdbx_strand_id
1 'polypeptide(L)'
;LVGDAAAQVKPLSGGGILFGRIAARIAGKVAAQGAGGLPDYEARWRAEIGAEIAFGLRARRAFVSLSDEDLDRIITVLDRPVLRDLVAEEGDVDRPSHLVQAVLARPGVWPSVFPAVRAVGGWARLRELIVGLPTAGGSW
;
A
#
# COMPACT_ATOMS: atom_id res chain seq x y z
N LEU A 1 14.38 16.31 -6.50
CA LEU A 1 14.88 15.17 -5.68
C LEU A 1 14.29 13.88 -6.24
N VAL A 2 14.99 12.75 -6.10
CA VAL A 2 14.54 11.42 -6.55
C VAL A 2 14.90 10.37 -5.50
N GLY A 3 14.21 9.23 -5.48
CA GLY A 3 14.47 8.10 -4.59
C GLY A 3 14.31 8.46 -3.11
N ASP A 4 15.20 7.91 -2.28
CA ASP A 4 15.18 8.11 -0.82
C ASP A 4 15.26 9.60 -0.43
N ALA A 5 16.02 10.41 -1.18
CA ALA A 5 16.11 11.85 -0.96
C ALA A 5 14.76 12.58 -1.17
N ALA A 6 13.82 11.96 -1.89
CA ALA A 6 12.46 12.46 -2.09
C ALA A 6 11.41 11.67 -1.27
N ALA A 7 11.83 10.81 -0.34
CA ALA A 7 10.95 9.89 0.39
C ALA A 7 10.11 8.96 -0.52
N GLN A 8 10.63 8.63 -1.70
CA GLN A 8 9.99 7.71 -2.65
C GLN A 8 10.33 6.26 -2.29
N VAL A 9 9.87 5.84 -1.11
CA VAL A 9 10.11 4.51 -0.52
C VAL A 9 8.78 3.82 -0.19
N LYS A 10 8.79 2.48 -0.15
CA LYS A 10 7.68 1.70 0.39
C LYS A 10 7.56 1.96 1.89
N PRO A 11 6.46 2.56 2.40
CA PRO A 11 6.40 2.94 3.82
C PRO A 11 6.43 1.75 4.78
N LEU A 12 5.95 0.58 4.35
CA LEU A 12 5.86 -0.61 5.21
C LEU A 12 7.19 -1.35 5.37
N SER A 13 7.96 -1.52 4.29
CA SER A 13 9.22 -2.27 4.32
C SER A 13 10.48 -1.38 4.33
N GLY A 14 10.34 -0.09 4.03
CA GLY A 14 11.47 0.82 3.81
C GLY A 14 12.18 0.63 2.48
N GLY A 15 11.75 -0.31 1.63
CA GLY A 15 12.38 -0.56 0.34
C GLY A 15 12.18 0.59 -0.66
N GLY A 16 13.27 1.14 -1.19
CA GLY A 16 13.26 2.26 -2.15
C GLY A 16 13.57 1.90 -3.60
N ILE A 17 14.13 0.72 -3.89
CA ILE A 17 14.68 0.41 -5.22
C ILE A 17 13.63 0.53 -6.34
N LEU A 18 12.46 -0.12 -6.18
CA LEU A 18 11.42 -0.05 -7.21
C LEU A 18 10.87 1.37 -7.37
N PHE A 19 10.54 2.03 -6.26
CA PHE A 19 9.90 3.35 -6.28
C PHE A 19 10.88 4.41 -6.79
N GLY A 20 12.14 4.32 -6.38
CA GLY A 20 13.25 5.11 -6.89
C GLY A 20 13.52 4.86 -8.38
N ARG A 21 13.44 3.63 -8.87
CA ARG A 21 13.54 3.31 -10.31
C ARG A 21 12.42 3.98 -11.12
N ILE A 22 11.18 3.89 -10.64
CA ILE A 22 10.01 4.52 -11.28
C ILE A 22 10.23 6.04 -11.35
N ALA A 23 10.57 6.64 -10.20
CA ALA A 23 10.86 8.06 -10.13
C ALA A 23 12.04 8.49 -11.02
N ALA A 24 13.14 7.73 -11.04
CA ALA A 24 14.31 8.01 -11.87
C ALA A 24 13.96 7.98 -13.37
N ARG A 25 13.16 7.00 -13.81
CA ARG A 25 12.65 6.94 -15.19
C ARG A 25 11.86 8.19 -15.55
N ILE A 26 10.97 8.64 -14.67
CA ILE A 26 10.15 9.84 -14.90
C ILE A 26 11.04 11.10 -14.90
N ALA A 27 11.97 11.19 -13.96
CA ALA A 27 12.92 12.29 -13.84
C ALA A 27 13.78 12.42 -15.10
N GLY A 28 14.29 11.32 -15.65
CA GLY A 28 15.06 11.34 -16.90
C GLY A 28 14.26 11.87 -18.10
N LYS A 29 12.99 11.45 -18.23
CA LYS A 29 12.08 11.95 -19.27
C LYS A 29 11.80 13.44 -19.13
N VAL A 30 11.62 13.92 -17.90
CA VAL A 30 11.40 15.34 -17.59
C VAL A 30 12.68 16.15 -17.84
N ALA A 31 13.85 15.65 -17.43
CA ALA A 31 15.13 16.33 -17.62
C ALA A 31 15.44 16.57 -19.11
N ALA A 32 15.05 15.64 -19.99
CA ALA A 32 15.17 15.80 -21.43
C ALA A 32 14.34 16.98 -22.02
N GLN A 33 13.33 17.46 -21.28
CA GLN A 33 12.50 18.61 -21.65
C GLN A 33 13.05 19.95 -21.11
N GLY A 34 14.16 19.92 -20.37
CA GLY A 34 14.71 21.09 -19.69
C GLY A 34 13.87 21.56 -18.51
N ALA A 35 14.13 22.79 -18.04
CA ALA A 35 13.50 23.34 -16.84
C ALA A 35 11.96 23.42 -16.90
N GLY A 36 11.38 23.51 -18.11
CA GLY A 36 9.93 23.55 -18.33
C GLY A 36 9.20 22.25 -17.97
N GLY A 37 9.88 21.11 -17.90
CA GLY A 37 9.28 19.83 -17.52
C GLY A 37 9.22 19.58 -16.01
N LEU A 38 9.88 20.40 -15.18
CA LEU A 38 9.96 20.16 -13.72
C LEU A 38 8.58 20.08 -13.03
N PRO A 39 7.58 20.93 -13.36
CA PRO A 39 6.25 20.81 -12.78
C PRO A 39 5.58 19.45 -13.07
N ASP A 40 5.87 18.85 -14.22
CA ASP A 40 5.29 17.56 -14.64
C ASP A 40 5.87 16.38 -13.87
N TYR A 41 7.09 16.50 -13.32
CA TYR A 41 7.74 15.40 -12.61
C TYR A 41 6.88 14.93 -11.43
N GLU A 42 6.43 15.88 -10.60
CA GLU A 42 5.67 15.55 -9.40
C GLU A 42 4.32 14.92 -9.72
N ALA A 43 3.59 15.50 -10.68
CA ALA A 43 2.31 14.96 -11.11
C ALA A 43 2.45 13.52 -11.62
N ARG A 44 3.47 13.24 -12.44
CA ARG A 44 3.68 11.92 -13.05
C ARG A 44 4.06 10.86 -12.03
N TRP A 45 5.02 11.11 -11.13
CA TRP A 45 5.37 10.07 -10.15
C TRP A 45 4.26 9.85 -9.13
N ARG A 46 3.51 10.89 -8.74
CA ARG A 46 2.36 10.74 -7.84
C ARG A 46 1.25 9.91 -8.46
N ALA A 47 1.01 10.06 -9.77
CA ALA A 47 0.05 9.23 -10.50
C ALA A 47 0.47 7.75 -10.53
N GLU A 48 1.77 7.46 -10.57
CA GLU A 48 2.27 6.09 -10.60
C GLU A 48 2.45 5.46 -9.20
N ILE A 49 2.93 6.15 -8.17
CA ILE A 49 3.21 5.49 -6.87
C ILE A 49 2.68 6.26 -5.66
N GLY A 50 2.11 7.45 -5.87
CA GLY A 50 1.65 8.31 -4.79
C GLY A 50 0.52 7.70 -3.97
N ALA A 51 -0.44 7.03 -4.61
CA ALA A 51 -1.54 6.37 -3.92
C ALA A 51 -1.06 5.20 -3.06
N GLU A 52 -0.10 4.40 -3.54
CA GLU A 52 0.47 3.29 -2.79
C GLU A 52 1.29 3.79 -1.59
N ILE A 53 2.07 4.87 -1.76
CA ILE A 53 2.76 5.54 -0.65
C ILE A 53 1.76 6.05 0.39
N ALA A 54 0.69 6.71 -0.03
CA ALA A 54 -0.33 7.22 0.89
C ALA A 54 -1.03 6.10 1.66
N PHE A 55 -1.37 4.99 0.98
CA PHE A 55 -1.90 3.79 1.61
C PHE A 55 -0.91 3.21 2.62
N GLY A 56 0.35 2.99 2.22
CA GLY A 56 1.39 2.44 3.08
C GLY A 56 1.64 3.29 4.33
N LEU A 57 1.56 4.62 4.23
CA LEU A 57 1.70 5.51 5.39
C LEU A 57 0.54 5.39 6.39
N ARG A 58 -0.69 5.12 5.92
CA ARG A 58 -1.82 4.84 6.81
C ARG A 58 -1.71 3.44 7.41
N ALA A 59 -1.38 2.45 6.60
CA ALA A 59 -1.15 1.08 7.04
C ALA A 59 -0.05 1.01 8.11
N ARG A 60 1.06 1.74 7.92
CA ARG A 60 2.13 1.86 8.91
C ARG A 60 1.63 2.48 10.21
N ARG A 61 0.85 3.57 10.13
CA ARG A 61 0.27 4.22 11.33
C ARG A 61 -0.65 3.28 12.10
N ALA A 62 -1.46 2.49 11.41
CA ALA A 62 -2.28 1.46 12.04
C ALA A 62 -1.39 0.39 12.70
N PHE A 63 -0.42 -0.15 11.96
CA PHE A 63 0.49 -1.21 12.42
C PHE A 63 1.26 -0.83 13.69
N VAL A 64 1.87 0.36 13.74
CA VAL A 64 2.67 0.80 14.91
C VAL A 64 1.83 1.07 16.16
N SER A 65 0.51 1.05 16.04
CA SER A 65 -0.42 1.27 17.16
C SER A 65 -1.02 -0.03 17.71
N LEU A 66 -0.65 -1.19 17.14
CA LEU A 66 -1.12 -2.50 17.58
C LEU A 66 -0.30 -2.97 18.78
N SER A 67 -0.97 -3.63 19.72
CA SER A 67 -0.30 -4.39 20.78
C SER A 67 0.13 -5.77 20.28
N ASP A 68 0.99 -6.45 21.03
CA ASP A 68 1.38 -7.85 20.73
C ASP A 68 0.14 -8.76 20.67
N GLU A 69 -0.84 -8.57 21.56
CA GLU A 69 -2.11 -9.33 21.55
C GLU A 69 -2.92 -9.08 20.26
N ASP A 70 -2.93 -7.83 19.76
CA ASP A 70 -3.59 -7.51 18.49
C ASP A 70 -2.87 -8.15 17.31
N LEU A 71 -1.54 -8.16 17.31
CA LEU A 71 -0.73 -8.82 16.29
C LEU A 71 -0.98 -10.32 16.27
N ASP A 72 -0.95 -11.00 17.43
CA ASP A 72 -1.24 -12.42 17.55
C ASP A 72 -2.64 -12.77 17.03
N ARG A 73 -3.63 -11.92 17.35
CA ARG A 73 -5.00 -12.08 16.86
C ARG A 73 -5.08 -11.92 15.34
N ILE A 74 -4.38 -10.94 14.76
CA ILE A 74 -4.34 -10.73 13.31
C ILE A 74 -3.66 -11.91 12.63
N ILE A 75 -2.51 -12.38 13.12
CA ILE A 75 -1.78 -13.53 12.57
C ILE A 75 -2.66 -14.78 12.60
N THR A 76 -3.34 -15.05 13.72
CA THR A 76 -4.28 -16.17 13.85
C THR A 76 -5.42 -16.10 12.84
N VAL A 77 -5.91 -14.89 12.54
CA VAL A 77 -6.92 -14.68 11.49
C VAL A 77 -6.34 -14.97 10.11
N LEU A 78 -5.16 -14.43 9.79
CA LEU A 78 -4.50 -14.63 8.49
C LEU A 78 -4.13 -16.10 8.24
N ASP A 79 -3.96 -16.90 9.30
CA ASP A 79 -3.67 -18.33 9.23
C ASP A 79 -4.89 -19.19 8.81
N ARG A 80 -6.06 -18.60 8.56
CA ARG A 80 -7.22 -19.33 8.03
C ARG A 80 -6.99 -19.75 6.58
N PRO A 81 -7.36 -20.97 6.13
CA PRO A 81 -7.08 -21.46 4.78
C PRO A 81 -7.48 -20.50 3.67
N VAL A 82 -8.72 -20.00 3.71
CA VAL A 82 -9.24 -19.02 2.72
C VAL A 82 -8.43 -17.71 2.66
N LEU A 83 -7.81 -17.29 3.76
CA LEU A 83 -6.97 -16.10 3.79
C LEU A 83 -5.54 -16.40 3.37
N ARG A 84 -4.99 -17.58 3.70
CA ARG A 84 -3.70 -18.02 3.15
C ARG A 84 -3.75 -18.14 1.64
N ASP A 85 -4.80 -18.76 1.10
CA ASP A 85 -5.01 -18.91 -0.34
C ASP A 85 -5.09 -17.53 -1.01
N LEU A 86 -5.85 -16.60 -0.41
CA LEU A 86 -5.96 -15.24 -0.91
C LEU A 86 -4.63 -14.48 -0.87
N VAL A 87 -3.85 -14.61 0.21
CA VAL A 87 -2.52 -14.00 0.33
C VAL A 87 -1.55 -14.61 -0.68
N ALA A 88 -1.63 -15.91 -0.93
CA ALA A 88 -0.80 -16.58 -1.93
C ALA A 88 -1.16 -16.16 -3.36
N GLU A 89 -2.45 -15.93 -3.63
CA GLU A 89 -2.95 -15.49 -4.94
C GLU A 89 -2.67 -14.00 -5.20
N GLU A 90 -2.92 -13.13 -4.21
CA GLU A 90 -3.03 -11.68 -4.41
C GLU A 90 -1.91 -10.88 -3.73
N GLY A 91 -1.05 -11.56 -2.96
CA GLY A 91 0.02 -10.95 -2.20
C GLY A 91 1.07 -10.31 -3.09
N ASP A 92 1.14 -8.98 -3.05
CA ASP A 92 2.16 -8.19 -3.73
C ASP A 92 2.92 -7.32 -2.72
N VAL A 93 4.22 -7.58 -2.56
CA VAL A 93 5.11 -6.84 -1.64
C VAL A 93 5.41 -5.42 -2.13
N ASP A 94 5.22 -5.14 -3.43
CA ASP A 94 5.31 -3.83 -4.03
C ASP A 94 3.97 -3.07 -3.96
N ARG A 95 2.84 -3.80 -3.84
CA ARG A 95 1.48 -3.23 -3.78
C ARG A 95 0.61 -3.89 -2.71
N PRO A 96 0.92 -3.69 -1.41
CA PRO A 96 0.12 -4.24 -0.33
C PRO A 96 -1.36 -3.78 -0.34
N SER A 97 -1.69 -2.67 -1.00
CA SER A 97 -3.08 -2.25 -1.19
C SER A 97 -3.92 -3.24 -2.01
N HIS A 98 -3.30 -4.02 -2.90
CA HIS A 98 -3.97 -4.99 -3.76
C HIS A 98 -4.63 -6.10 -2.96
N LEU A 99 -3.96 -6.62 -1.92
CA LEU A 99 -4.54 -7.61 -1.02
C LEU A 99 -5.78 -7.08 -0.30
N VAL A 100 -5.78 -5.81 0.10
CA VAL A 100 -6.96 -5.18 0.73
C VAL A 100 -8.10 -5.04 -0.28
N GLN A 101 -7.82 -4.63 -1.51
CA GLN A 101 -8.81 -4.58 -2.59
C GLN A 101 -9.39 -5.97 -2.88
N ALA A 102 -8.54 -7.00 -2.92
CA ALA A 102 -8.93 -8.38 -3.15
C ALA A 102 -9.87 -8.92 -2.05
N VAL A 103 -9.62 -8.57 -0.78
CA VAL A 103 -10.54 -8.88 0.33
C VAL A 103 -11.89 -8.17 0.13
N LEU A 104 -11.88 -6.89 -0.23
CA LEU A 104 -13.11 -6.11 -0.45
C LEU A 104 -13.92 -6.63 -1.65
N ALA A 105 -13.24 -7.09 -2.71
CA ALA A 105 -13.86 -7.65 -3.91
C ALA A 105 -14.48 -9.04 -3.69
N ARG A 106 -14.16 -9.73 -2.58
CA ARG A 106 -14.63 -11.09 -2.26
C ARG A 106 -15.48 -11.12 -0.98
N PRO A 107 -16.79 -10.79 -1.04
CA PRO A 107 -17.67 -10.78 0.14
C PRO A 107 -17.68 -12.08 0.96
N GLY A 108 -17.47 -13.23 0.32
CA GLY A 108 -17.37 -14.54 1.00
C GLY A 108 -16.19 -14.64 1.98
N VAL A 109 -15.17 -13.79 1.85
CA VAL A 109 -13.99 -13.74 2.73
C VAL A 109 -14.24 -12.86 3.96
N TRP A 110 -15.25 -11.98 3.93
CA TRP A 110 -15.49 -11.00 4.99
C TRP A 110 -15.72 -11.60 6.39
N PRO A 111 -16.46 -12.71 6.55
CA PRO A 111 -16.57 -13.39 7.86
C PRO A 111 -15.22 -13.84 8.41
N SER A 112 -14.27 -14.16 7.53
CA SER A 112 -12.93 -14.60 7.91
C SER A 112 -12.07 -13.46 8.42
N VAL A 113 -12.24 -12.23 7.94
CA VAL A 113 -11.45 -11.04 8.37
C VAL A 113 -12.11 -10.27 9.51
N PHE A 114 -13.41 -10.44 9.77
CA PHE A 114 -14.14 -9.71 10.81
C PHE A 114 -13.47 -9.73 12.20
N PRO A 115 -12.90 -10.85 12.69
CA PRO A 115 -12.23 -10.85 13.99
C PRO A 115 -10.98 -9.96 14.04
N ALA A 116 -10.30 -9.76 12.91
CA ALA A 116 -9.16 -8.85 12.82
C ALA A 116 -9.58 -7.38 12.83
N VAL A 117 -10.81 -7.05 12.42
CA VAL A 117 -11.34 -5.66 12.44
C VAL A 117 -11.33 -5.08 13.86
N ARG A 118 -11.60 -5.91 14.87
CA ARG A 118 -11.51 -5.48 16.27
C ARG A 118 -10.07 -5.21 16.72
N ALA A 119 -9.12 -6.04 16.27
CA ALA A 119 -7.70 -5.90 16.57
C ALA A 119 -7.11 -4.61 15.99
N VAL A 120 -7.55 -4.19 14.80
CA VAL A 120 -7.08 -2.96 14.16
C VAL A 120 -7.74 -1.68 14.70
N GLY A 121 -8.34 -1.71 15.88
CA GLY A 121 -8.99 -0.54 16.51
C GLY A 121 -10.39 -0.25 15.98
N GLY A 122 -11.06 -1.24 15.37
CA GLY A 122 -12.46 -1.17 14.97
C GLY A 122 -12.72 -0.54 13.60
N TRP A 123 -14.01 -0.40 13.28
CA TRP A 123 -14.50 0.04 11.97
C TRP A 123 -14.05 1.44 11.55
N ALA A 124 -13.82 2.34 12.51
CA ALA A 124 -13.35 3.70 12.21
C ALA A 124 -11.95 3.68 11.60
N ARG A 125 -11.01 2.97 12.23
CA ARG A 125 -9.63 2.83 11.72
C ARG A 125 -9.56 2.02 10.43
N LEU A 126 -10.37 0.95 10.34
CA LEU A 126 -10.47 0.19 9.10
C LEU A 126 -10.97 1.08 7.95
N ARG A 127 -11.96 1.94 8.20
CA ARG A 127 -12.46 2.89 7.21
C ARG A 127 -11.37 3.87 6.77
N GLU A 128 -10.53 4.37 7.67
CA GLU A 128 -9.40 5.24 7.30
C GLU A 128 -8.39 4.53 6.36
N LEU A 129 -8.16 3.23 6.55
CA LEU A 129 -7.29 2.43 5.67
C LEU A 129 -7.90 2.21 4.29
N ILE A 130 -9.22 1.95 4.24
CA ILE A 130 -9.96 1.65 3.01
C ILE A 130 -10.28 2.92 2.20
N VAL A 131 -10.55 4.05 2.87
CA VAL A 131 -10.85 5.32 2.22
C VAL A 131 -9.62 5.78 1.44
N GLY A 132 -9.71 5.87 0.12
CA GLY A 132 -8.58 6.24 -0.72
C GLY A 132 -7.59 5.10 -0.96
N LEU A 133 -8.06 3.84 -0.99
CA LEU A 133 -7.34 2.78 -1.68
C LEU A 133 -7.02 3.21 -3.12
N PRO A 134 -5.85 2.82 -3.67
CA PRO A 134 -5.58 2.97 -5.08
C PRO A 134 -6.70 2.33 -5.92
N THR A 135 -6.95 2.81 -7.13
CA THR A 135 -7.86 2.11 -8.04
C THR A 135 -7.16 0.88 -8.61
N ALA A 136 -7.86 -0.26 -8.65
CA ALA A 136 -7.38 -1.47 -9.29
C ALA A 136 -7.24 -1.19 -10.81
N GLY A 137 -6.02 -1.03 -11.31
CA GLY A 137 -5.80 -0.81 -12.74
C GLY A 137 -4.45 -0.21 -13.15
N GLY A 138 -3.67 0.34 -12.22
CA GLY A 138 -2.33 0.85 -12.53
C GLY A 138 -1.27 -0.24 -12.46
N SER A 139 -0.85 -0.83 -13.58
CA SER A 139 0.43 -1.55 -13.64
C SER A 139 1.58 -0.56 -13.82
N TRP A 140 2.34 -0.28 -12.76
CA TRP A 140 3.69 0.33 -12.78
C TRP A 140 4.80 -0.71 -12.86
#